data_AF-A0A522WWG3-F1
#
_entry.id   AF-A0A522WWG3-F1
#
_cell.length_a   1.000
_cell.length_b   1.000
_cell.length_c   1.000
_cell.angle_alpha   90.00
_cell.angle_beta   90.00
_cell.angle_gamma   90.00
#
_symmetry.space_group_name_H-M   'P 1'
#
loop_
_entity.id
_entity.type
_entity.pdbx_description
1 polymer ?
#
loop_
_entity_poly.entity_id
_entity_poly.type
_entity_poly.pdbx_seq_one_letter_code
_entity_poly.pdbx_strand_id
1 'polypeptide(L)'
;MRGDQVSSVRRVPTYCYQCVAGPDLLTVKVEDGVATEVEPNFKAADIHPAEGKVCVKAFGLVQKTYNPHRVLTPMKRTNPNKGKHEDPGFVPVSWDEALDLIAARLMEVRGKGLLDGSGFPRVAASFGGGGTPMSYMGTLPAFLAAWGPIDFSYGSGQGVKCTHSEHLYGELWHRAFTVCPDTPNNRYVVSFGANTEAAAGVCGVYRHAEARGRGAARVQVEPHLSVTGACSAEWIPIKPQTDAAFLFAMIHVLLHERRLDELDRPFLVNHTSSPYLVGPNGFFLRAADSRKPLVWDLNQGKPAAFDAPGITPALEGRFRVAALEVGADDEVWTHAEVEGATAHTMLVEHVRPYSPDWAAAICDVPAAKIRKVANTFLDQACIGQTMAVEGRVLPFRPVSISLGKSVNNGWGGYECCWARTLLACLVGGLEVPGGMLGTTVRLNRPATNRLDSVRPGEDGFMAFPWNETD
;
A
#
# COMPACT_ATOMS: atom_id res chain seq x y z
N MET A 1 -55.74 29.72 12.55
CA MET A 1 -55.38 29.82 11.12
C MET A 1 -53.88 29.54 11.01
N ARG A 2 -53.49 28.30 10.67
CA ARG A 2 -52.11 28.03 10.22
C ARG A 2 -52.12 28.39 8.73
N GLY A 3 -51.53 29.52 8.38
CA GLY A 3 -51.39 29.91 6.98
C GLY A 3 -50.62 28.82 6.23
N ASP A 4 -51.01 28.57 4.99
CA ASP A 4 -50.34 27.66 4.06
C ASP A 4 -48.87 28.07 3.91
N GLN A 5 -47.99 27.53 4.76
CA GLN A 5 -46.57 27.56 4.50
C GLN A 5 -46.32 26.59 3.36
N VAL A 6 -46.04 27.14 2.18
CA VAL A 6 -45.56 26.38 1.04
C VAL A 6 -44.28 25.67 1.47
N SER A 7 -44.34 24.34 1.60
CA SER A 7 -43.17 23.55 1.99
C SER A 7 -42.07 23.73 0.96
N SER A 8 -40.91 24.18 1.42
CA SER A 8 -39.75 24.44 0.59
C SER A 8 -38.82 23.23 0.64
N VAL A 9 -38.76 22.48 -0.45
CA VAL A 9 -37.83 21.36 -0.60
C VAL A 9 -36.71 21.78 -1.54
N ARG A 10 -35.47 21.71 -1.07
CA ARG A 10 -34.28 21.93 -1.91
C ARG A 10 -33.25 20.83 -1.71
N ARG A 11 -32.47 20.59 -2.75
CA ARG A 11 -31.38 19.63 -2.78
C ARG A 11 -30.05 20.38 -2.82
N VAL A 12 -29.24 20.20 -1.79
CA VAL A 12 -27.96 20.90 -1.63
C VAL A 12 -26.82 19.92 -1.93
N PRO A 13 -26.06 20.10 -3.01
CA PRO A 13 -24.89 19.27 -3.27
C PRO A 13 -23.80 19.56 -2.24
N THR A 14 -23.19 18.50 -1.72
CA THR A 14 -22.06 18.56 -0.78
C THR A 14 -21.29 17.23 -0.85
N TYR A 15 -20.44 16.95 0.14
CA TYR A 15 -19.62 15.74 0.17
C TYR A 15 -19.48 15.21 1.61
N CYS A 16 -19.15 13.91 1.73
CA CYS A 16 -18.85 13.27 3.01
C CYS A 16 -17.33 13.08 3.20
N TYR A 17 -16.82 13.48 4.37
CA TYR A 17 -15.43 13.27 4.81
C TYR A 17 -15.32 12.48 6.12
N GLN A 18 -16.23 11.54 6.36
CA GLN A 18 -16.14 10.71 7.58
C GLN A 18 -14.97 9.70 7.53
N CYS A 19 -14.32 9.49 6.38
CA CYS A 19 -13.20 8.56 6.24
C CYS A 19 -12.24 8.95 5.11
N VAL A 20 -11.09 8.28 5.07
CA VAL A 20 -10.01 8.49 4.08
C VAL A 20 -10.34 8.04 2.66
N ALA A 21 -11.38 7.23 2.46
CA ALA A 21 -11.75 6.70 1.15
C ALA A 21 -12.65 7.66 0.33
N GLY A 22 -12.99 8.82 0.90
CA GLY A 22 -13.80 9.87 0.26
C GLY A 22 -12.96 10.94 -0.46
N PRO A 23 -13.57 12.06 -0.90
CA PRO A 23 -14.97 12.42 -0.64
C PRO A 23 -15.98 11.58 -1.41
N ASP A 24 -17.02 11.09 -0.72
CA ASP A 24 -18.24 10.66 -1.40
C ASP A 24 -19.04 11.92 -1.78
N LEU A 25 -19.32 12.13 -3.07
CA LEU A 25 -20.14 13.24 -3.55
C LEU A 25 -21.62 12.94 -3.32
N LEU A 26 -22.33 13.82 -2.60
CA LEU A 26 -23.69 13.55 -2.13
C LEU A 26 -24.60 14.78 -2.26
N THR A 27 -25.90 14.55 -2.09
CA THR A 27 -26.91 15.60 -2.02
C THR A 27 -27.63 15.51 -0.69
N VAL A 28 -27.86 16.64 -0.03
CA VAL A 28 -28.71 16.72 1.18
C VAL A 28 -30.05 17.31 0.80
N LYS A 29 -31.13 16.59 1.08
CA LYS A 29 -32.49 17.11 0.99
C LYS A 29 -32.76 17.97 2.22
N VAL A 30 -33.18 19.21 1.97
CA VAL A 30 -33.53 20.19 3.00
C VAL A 30 -34.99 20.56 2.80
N GLU A 31 -35.80 20.31 3.82
CA GLU A 31 -37.23 20.60 3.87
C GLU A 31 -37.46 21.64 4.95
N ASP A 32 -37.97 22.81 4.57
CA ASP A 32 -38.32 23.90 5.50
C ASP A 32 -37.16 24.30 6.43
N GLY A 33 -35.95 24.31 5.86
CA GLY A 33 -34.70 24.67 6.56
C GLY A 33 -34.05 23.52 7.34
N VAL A 34 -34.66 22.33 7.37
CA VAL A 34 -34.18 21.16 8.10
C VAL A 34 -33.61 20.13 7.13
N ALA A 35 -32.40 19.62 7.39
CA ALA A 35 -31.84 18.53 6.61
C ALA A 35 -32.55 17.22 6.97
N THR A 36 -33.18 16.55 6.00
CA THR A 36 -34.01 15.36 6.28
C THR A 36 -33.41 14.08 5.71
N GLU A 37 -32.62 14.18 4.63
CA GLU A 37 -32.12 13.00 3.93
C GLU A 37 -30.77 13.25 3.22
N VAL A 38 -29.97 12.19 3.11
CA VAL A 38 -28.78 12.15 2.24
C VAL A 38 -29.09 11.24 1.05
N GLU A 39 -28.86 11.76 -0.15
CA GLU A 39 -29.02 11.06 -1.43
C GLU A 39 -27.65 10.98 -2.14
N PRO A 40 -27.39 9.95 -2.97
CA PRO A 40 -26.31 9.97 -3.94
C PRO A 40 -26.35 11.22 -4.84
N ASN A 41 -25.20 11.68 -5.32
CA ASN A 41 -25.14 12.76 -6.30
C ASN A 41 -24.82 12.24 -7.70
N PHE A 42 -25.83 11.69 -8.39
CA PHE A 42 -25.68 11.15 -9.74
C PHE A 42 -25.34 12.19 -10.81
N LYS A 43 -25.38 13.50 -10.51
CA LYS A 43 -24.84 14.52 -11.43
C LYS A 43 -23.32 14.41 -11.61
N ALA A 44 -22.64 13.70 -10.70
CA ALA A 44 -21.23 13.39 -10.81
C ALA A 44 -20.96 12.04 -11.49
N ALA A 45 -21.96 11.41 -12.12
CA ALA A 45 -21.82 10.09 -12.73
C ALA A 45 -20.66 10.01 -13.73
N ASP A 46 -20.53 11.01 -14.59
CA ASP A 46 -19.56 11.03 -15.69
C ASP A 46 -18.13 11.40 -15.25
N ILE A 47 -17.94 11.85 -14.00
CA ILE A 47 -16.64 12.34 -13.50
C ILE A 47 -16.14 11.60 -12.26
N HIS A 48 -17.01 10.90 -11.54
CA HIS A 48 -16.68 10.21 -10.29
C HIS A 48 -16.56 8.69 -10.53
N PRO A 49 -15.49 8.02 -10.09
CA PRO A 49 -15.29 6.58 -10.36
C PRO A 49 -16.36 5.64 -9.80
N ALA A 50 -17.16 6.09 -8.83
CA ALA A 50 -18.33 5.37 -8.31
C ALA A 50 -19.67 5.96 -8.79
N GLU A 51 -19.66 6.77 -9.83
CA GLU A 51 -20.82 7.40 -10.46
C GLU A 51 -21.73 8.17 -9.48
N GLY A 52 -21.14 8.92 -8.55
CA GLY A 52 -21.89 9.71 -7.57
C GLY A 52 -22.56 8.90 -6.43
N LYS A 53 -22.29 7.59 -6.32
CA LYS A 53 -22.77 6.75 -5.21
C LYS A 53 -22.04 7.07 -3.89
N VAL A 54 -22.68 6.77 -2.77
CA VAL A 54 -22.19 7.04 -1.40
C VAL A 54 -22.21 5.77 -0.54
N CYS A 55 -21.36 5.68 0.48
CA CYS A 55 -21.35 4.52 1.36
C CYS A 55 -22.47 4.55 2.41
N VAL A 56 -22.75 3.40 3.04
CA VAL A 56 -23.80 3.27 4.08
C VAL A 56 -23.66 4.30 5.22
N LYS A 57 -22.43 4.70 5.54
CA LYS A 57 -22.14 5.67 6.61
C LYS A 57 -22.64 7.08 6.27
N ALA A 58 -22.65 7.46 4.99
CA ALA A 58 -23.10 8.77 4.55
C ALA A 58 -24.59 8.99 4.85
N PHE A 59 -25.42 7.95 4.74
CA PHE A 59 -26.84 8.02 5.08
C PHE A 59 -27.11 8.30 6.58
N GLY A 60 -26.13 8.03 7.44
CA GLY A 60 -26.20 8.34 8.88
C GLY A 60 -25.89 9.80 9.25
N LEU A 61 -25.54 10.66 8.29
CA LEU A 61 -25.09 12.03 8.58
C LEU A 61 -26.20 12.94 9.11
N VAL A 62 -27.45 12.71 8.71
CA VAL A 62 -28.63 13.42 9.26
C VAL A 62 -28.75 13.10 10.76
N GLN A 63 -28.72 11.82 11.12
CA GLN A 63 -28.77 11.37 12.52
C GLN A 63 -27.59 11.91 13.33
N LYS A 64 -26.39 11.99 12.73
CA LYS A 64 -25.22 12.61 13.39
C LYS A 64 -25.43 14.11 13.65
N THR A 65 -26.08 14.81 12.72
CA THR A 65 -26.35 16.25 12.81
C THR A 65 -27.32 16.58 13.94
N TYR A 66 -28.32 15.71 14.16
CA TYR A 66 -29.35 15.84 15.19
C TYR A 66 -29.13 14.93 16.40
N ASN A 67 -27.93 14.38 16.58
CA ASN A 67 -27.63 13.52 17.71
C ASN A 67 -27.81 14.32 19.03
N PRO A 68 -28.55 13.78 20.03
CA PRO A 68 -28.78 14.50 21.29
C PRO A 68 -27.50 14.77 22.10
N HIS A 69 -26.41 14.05 21.80
CA HIS A 69 -25.09 14.24 22.40
C HIS A 69 -24.16 15.11 21.55
N ARG A 70 -24.66 15.77 20.50
CA ARG A 70 -23.85 16.70 19.70
C ARG A 70 -23.38 17.86 20.58
N VAL A 71 -22.07 18.14 20.55
CA VAL A 71 -21.50 19.33 21.19
C VAL A 71 -21.91 20.56 20.37
N LEU A 72 -22.72 21.44 20.96
CA LEU A 72 -23.30 22.62 20.29
C LEU A 72 -22.52 23.91 20.57
N THR A 73 -21.82 23.98 21.70
CA THR A 73 -21.06 25.15 22.16
C THR A 73 -19.72 24.70 22.73
N PRO A 74 -18.74 25.62 22.86
CA PRO A 74 -17.53 25.36 23.65
C PRO A 74 -17.87 24.90 25.08
N MET A 75 -17.08 23.97 25.60
CA MET A 75 -17.25 23.41 26.94
C MET A 75 -15.95 23.53 27.73
N LYS A 76 -16.05 23.89 29.00
CA LYS A 76 -14.92 24.02 29.93
C LYS A 76 -15.01 22.95 31.00
N ARG A 77 -13.91 22.24 31.21
CA ARG A 77 -13.77 21.26 32.28
C ARG A 77 -13.66 21.98 33.62
N THR A 78 -14.45 21.57 34.62
CA THR A 78 -14.38 22.17 35.97
C THR A 78 -13.68 21.27 37.00
N ASN A 79 -13.69 19.94 36.80
CA ASN A 79 -12.99 19.03 37.72
C ASN A 79 -11.48 19.03 37.44
N PRO A 80 -10.60 19.36 38.41
CA PRO A 80 -9.15 19.30 38.21
C PRO A 80 -8.59 17.87 38.06
N ASN A 81 -9.24 16.85 38.63
CA ASN A 81 -8.74 15.47 38.66
C ASN A 81 -8.95 14.77 37.32
N LYS A 82 -7.88 14.45 36.58
CA LYS A 82 -7.97 13.80 35.26
C LYS A 82 -7.88 12.28 35.38
N GLY A 83 -8.77 11.55 34.71
CA GLY A 83 -8.70 10.09 34.64
C GLY A 83 -9.88 9.48 33.89
N LYS A 84 -9.76 8.20 33.53
CA LYS A 84 -10.83 7.43 32.86
C LYS A 84 -12.08 7.27 33.73
N HIS A 85 -11.90 7.33 35.05
CA HIS A 85 -12.96 7.15 36.05
C HIS A 85 -13.37 8.46 36.73
N GLU A 86 -12.86 9.60 36.26
CA GLU A 86 -13.17 10.92 36.79
C GLU A 86 -14.23 11.59 35.94
N ASP A 87 -15.30 12.12 36.56
CA ASP A 87 -16.24 12.98 35.86
C ASP A 87 -15.57 14.33 35.55
N PRO A 88 -15.39 14.72 34.27
CA PRO A 88 -14.76 15.99 33.93
C PRO A 88 -15.56 17.23 34.39
N GLY A 89 -16.86 17.12 34.65
CA GLY A 89 -17.70 18.25 35.07
C GLY A 89 -17.71 19.37 34.02
N PHE A 90 -17.98 19.05 32.76
CA PHE A 90 -17.99 20.05 31.68
C PHE A 90 -19.17 21.02 31.83
N VAL A 91 -18.90 22.32 31.69
CA VAL A 91 -19.91 23.38 31.64
C VAL A 91 -19.79 24.18 30.34
N PRO A 92 -20.91 24.65 29.75
CA PRO A 92 -20.85 25.48 28.54
C PRO A 92 -20.21 26.84 28.84
N VAL A 93 -19.43 27.35 27.90
CA VAL A 93 -18.82 28.69 27.94
C VAL A 93 -18.98 29.39 26.58
N SER A 94 -18.80 30.71 26.54
CA SER A 94 -18.80 31.45 25.28
C SER A 94 -17.56 31.13 24.43
N TRP A 95 -17.63 31.45 23.14
CA TRP A 95 -16.45 31.36 22.26
C TRP A 95 -15.33 32.28 22.73
N ASP A 96 -15.65 33.51 23.15
CA ASP A 96 -14.64 34.46 23.65
C ASP A 96 -13.93 33.92 24.90
N GLU A 97 -14.67 33.41 25.89
CA GLU A 97 -14.05 32.81 27.09
C GLU A 97 -13.16 31.60 26.73
N ALA A 98 -13.63 30.73 25.84
CA ALA A 98 -12.87 29.55 25.44
C ALA A 98 -11.56 29.93 24.73
N LEU A 99 -11.62 30.87 23.79
CA LEU A 99 -10.47 31.34 23.03
C LEU A 99 -9.49 32.12 23.91
N ASP A 100 -9.98 33.00 24.78
CA ASP A 100 -9.15 33.76 25.72
C ASP A 100 -8.42 32.83 26.71
N LEU A 101 -9.11 31.80 27.22
CA LEU A 101 -8.50 30.81 28.11
C LEU A 101 -7.36 30.07 27.42
N ILE A 102 -7.56 29.62 26.17
CA ILE A 102 -6.53 28.93 25.39
C ILE A 102 -5.37 29.88 25.06
N ALA A 103 -5.67 31.11 24.62
CA ALA A 103 -4.67 32.11 24.27
C ALA A 103 -3.80 32.48 25.48
N ALA A 104 -4.42 32.72 26.65
CA ALA A 104 -3.69 33.02 27.88
C ALA A 104 -2.72 31.89 28.26
N ARG A 105 -3.16 30.62 28.15
CA ARG A 105 -2.30 29.46 28.41
C ARG A 105 -1.17 29.33 27.43
N LEU A 106 -1.42 29.54 26.14
CA LEU A 106 -0.37 29.56 25.14
C LEU A 106 0.63 30.68 25.44
N MET A 107 0.19 31.90 25.69
CA MET A 107 1.09 33.02 26.04
C MET A 107 1.93 32.74 27.29
N GLU A 108 1.35 32.11 28.32
CA GLU A 108 2.08 31.64 29.51
C GLU A 108 3.19 30.65 29.14
N VAL A 109 2.90 29.67 28.28
CA VAL A 109 3.89 28.69 27.79
C VAL A 109 5.00 29.40 27.01
N ARG A 110 4.64 30.31 26.10
CA ARG A 110 5.61 31.10 25.33
C ARG A 110 6.53 31.92 26.23
N GLY A 111 6.01 32.50 27.31
CA GLY A 111 6.79 33.23 28.31
C GLY A 111 7.85 32.39 29.03
N LYS A 112 7.67 31.06 29.08
CA LYS A 112 8.64 30.09 29.65
C LYS A 112 9.65 29.57 28.60
N GLY A 113 9.57 30.06 27.36
CA GLY A 113 10.30 29.54 26.21
C GLY A 113 9.54 28.44 25.47
N LEU A 114 9.77 28.32 24.15
CA LEU A 114 9.04 27.35 23.29
C LEU A 114 9.50 25.90 23.48
N LEU A 115 10.72 25.70 23.97
CA LEU A 115 11.32 24.40 24.26
C LEU A 115 11.44 24.17 25.77
N ASP A 116 11.42 22.91 26.18
CA ASP A 116 11.75 22.50 27.54
C ASP A 116 13.26 22.39 27.79
N GLY A 117 13.63 21.96 29.01
CA GLY A 117 15.05 21.83 29.40
C GLY A 117 15.80 20.72 28.64
N SER A 118 15.08 19.84 27.93
CA SER A 118 15.62 18.79 27.09
C SER A 118 15.60 19.16 25.60
N GLY A 119 15.14 20.36 25.25
CA GLY A 119 15.06 20.83 23.87
C GLY A 119 13.80 20.40 23.11
N PHE A 120 12.81 19.79 23.78
CA PHE A 120 11.56 19.38 23.14
C PHE A 120 10.51 20.50 23.15
N PRO A 121 9.61 20.58 22.15
CA PRO A 121 8.51 21.54 22.15
C PRO A 121 7.61 21.41 23.38
N ARG A 122 7.29 22.55 24.03
CA ARG A 122 6.37 22.56 25.18
C ARG A 122 4.90 22.42 24.82
N VAL A 123 4.56 22.55 23.54
CA VAL A 123 3.20 22.39 23.02
C VAL A 123 3.17 21.14 22.16
N ALA A 124 2.22 20.27 22.46
CA ALA A 124 1.91 19.12 21.63
C ALA A 124 0.47 19.18 21.11
N ALA A 125 0.25 18.73 19.88
CA ALA A 125 -1.08 18.69 19.26
C ALA A 125 -1.33 17.38 18.53
N SER A 126 -2.44 16.70 18.86
CA SER A 126 -2.91 15.52 18.14
C SER A 126 -4.29 15.77 17.57
N PHE A 127 -4.43 15.64 16.26
CA PHE A 127 -5.69 15.84 15.55
C PHE A 127 -6.41 14.53 15.21
N GLY A 128 -6.04 13.44 15.89
CA GLY A 128 -6.67 12.13 15.76
C GLY A 128 -6.13 11.27 14.62
N GLY A 129 -6.85 10.18 14.32
CA GLY A 129 -6.43 9.16 13.36
C GLY A 129 -6.96 9.38 11.94
N GLY A 130 -6.11 9.08 10.95
CA GLY A 130 -6.38 8.87 9.52
C GLY A 130 -7.79 9.23 9.05
N GLY A 131 -8.00 10.47 8.58
CA GLY A 131 -9.33 10.85 8.09
C GLY A 131 -9.47 12.22 7.45
N THR A 132 -8.76 13.24 7.95
CA THR A 132 -8.95 14.62 7.51
C THR A 132 -7.72 15.14 6.76
N PRO A 133 -7.75 15.20 5.42
CA PRO A 133 -6.69 15.85 4.67
C PRO A 133 -6.38 17.26 5.17
N MET A 134 -5.09 17.62 5.17
CA MET A 134 -4.58 18.93 5.60
C MET A 134 -5.32 20.11 4.95
N SER A 135 -5.72 19.96 3.70
CA SER A 135 -6.52 20.95 2.95
C SER A 135 -7.84 21.32 3.61
N TYR A 136 -8.35 20.49 4.53
CA TYR A 136 -9.62 20.71 5.22
C TYR A 136 -9.46 21.19 6.66
N MET A 137 -8.23 21.40 7.13
CA MET A 137 -7.96 21.95 8.46
C MET A 137 -8.06 23.49 8.51
N GLY A 138 -8.42 24.13 7.39
CA GLY A 138 -8.54 25.57 7.30
C GLY A 138 -7.23 26.28 7.65
N THR A 139 -7.30 27.23 8.58
CA THR A 139 -6.14 28.03 9.03
C THR A 139 -5.32 27.37 10.13
N LEU A 140 -5.73 26.20 10.64
CA LEU A 140 -5.04 25.53 11.73
C LEU A 140 -3.57 25.18 11.41
N PRO A 141 -3.22 24.65 10.23
CA PRO A 141 -1.81 24.42 9.89
C PRO A 141 -0.97 25.70 9.86
N ALA A 142 -1.55 26.81 9.41
CA ALA A 142 -0.88 28.11 9.39
C ALA A 142 -0.65 28.63 10.82
N PHE A 143 -1.63 28.45 11.72
CA PHE A 143 -1.48 28.77 13.14
C PHE A 143 -0.36 27.96 13.80
N LEU A 144 -0.33 26.64 13.57
CA LEU A 144 0.71 25.76 14.13
C LEU A 144 2.10 26.12 13.60
N ALA A 145 2.21 26.45 12.31
CA ALA A 145 3.46 26.93 11.73
C ALA A 145 3.90 28.28 12.31
N ALA A 146 2.97 29.21 12.51
CA ALA A 146 3.25 30.53 13.08
C ALA A 146 3.63 30.48 14.58
N TRP A 147 3.24 29.43 15.30
CA TRP A 147 3.65 29.25 16.68
C TRP A 147 5.16 28.99 16.82
N GLY A 148 5.74 28.23 15.90
CA GLY A 148 7.12 27.73 15.96
C GLY A 148 7.18 26.25 16.37
N PRO A 149 8.13 25.83 17.23
CA PRO A 149 8.25 24.44 17.66
C PRO A 149 6.96 23.91 18.32
N ILE A 150 6.38 22.87 17.71
CA ILE A 150 5.26 22.08 18.23
C ILE A 150 5.55 20.61 17.91
N ASP A 151 5.31 19.72 18.87
CA ASP A 151 5.23 18.29 18.60
C ASP A 151 3.80 17.95 18.13
N PHE A 152 3.60 17.58 16.88
CA PHE A 152 2.24 17.33 16.39
C PHE A 152 2.10 16.15 15.44
N SER A 153 0.88 15.64 15.39
CA SER A 153 0.41 14.72 14.36
C SER A 153 -0.89 15.23 13.74
N TYR A 154 -0.85 15.48 12.43
CA TYR A 154 -2.00 15.86 11.61
C TYR A 154 -2.95 14.70 11.27
N GLY A 155 -2.63 13.47 11.71
CA GLY A 155 -3.50 12.32 11.41
C GLY A 155 -3.40 11.81 9.97
N SER A 156 -2.25 11.91 9.31
CA SER A 156 -1.83 10.85 8.38
C SER A 156 -1.28 9.70 9.23
N GLY A 157 -1.52 8.45 8.87
CA GLY A 157 -1.16 7.30 9.70
C GLY A 157 0.33 7.18 9.98
N GLN A 158 0.82 7.88 11.00
CA GLN A 158 2.21 7.90 11.47
C GLN A 158 2.29 7.31 12.88
N GLY A 159 1.51 6.25 13.11
CA GLY A 159 1.61 5.45 14.32
C GLY A 159 1.54 3.97 13.99
N VAL A 160 1.72 3.11 15.00
CA VAL A 160 1.71 1.63 14.95
C VAL A 160 0.51 1.00 14.21
N LYS A 161 -0.55 1.76 13.90
CA LYS A 161 -1.75 1.31 13.18
C LYS A 161 -1.69 1.48 11.65
N CYS A 162 -0.71 2.22 11.12
CA CYS A 162 -0.48 2.42 9.69
C CYS A 162 0.85 1.85 9.21
N THR A 163 1.73 1.39 10.11
CA THR A 163 2.92 0.62 9.75
C THR A 163 2.47 -0.66 9.06
N HIS A 164 2.55 -0.68 7.74
CA HIS A 164 2.33 -1.86 6.93
C HIS A 164 3.61 -2.13 6.15
N SER A 165 4.07 -3.38 6.12
CA SER A 165 5.29 -3.75 5.39
C SER A 165 5.23 -3.31 3.93
N GLU A 166 4.02 -3.22 3.38
CA GLU A 166 3.75 -2.76 2.02
C GLU A 166 4.24 -1.33 1.70
N HIS A 167 4.47 -0.43 2.67
CA HIS A 167 5.02 0.91 2.34
C HIS A 167 6.43 0.77 1.76
N LEU A 168 7.24 -0.07 2.41
CA LEU A 168 8.61 -0.33 2.01
C LEU A 168 8.63 -0.97 0.62
N TYR A 169 7.84 -2.03 0.41
CA TYR A 169 7.81 -2.73 -0.88
C TYR A 169 7.14 -1.93 -1.99
N GLY A 170 6.11 -1.16 -1.68
CA GLY A 170 5.49 -0.22 -2.62
C GLY A 170 6.49 0.82 -3.09
N GLU A 171 7.33 1.32 -2.18
CA GLU A 171 8.37 2.27 -2.52
C GLU A 171 9.46 1.61 -3.37
N LEU A 172 9.95 0.44 -2.93
CA LEU A 172 11.07 -0.26 -3.55
C LEU A 172 10.80 -0.84 -4.95
N TRP A 173 9.56 -1.24 -5.24
CA TRP A 173 9.21 -1.84 -6.54
C TRP A 173 8.30 -0.97 -7.41
N HIS A 174 7.57 -0.04 -6.81
CA HIS A 174 6.58 0.77 -7.51
C HIS A 174 6.77 2.28 -7.32
N ARG A 175 7.74 2.75 -6.53
CA ARG A 175 7.87 4.17 -6.18
C ARG A 175 6.54 4.75 -5.65
N ALA A 176 5.81 3.94 -4.88
CA ALA A 176 4.43 4.22 -4.46
C ALA A 176 4.22 3.90 -2.98
N PHE A 177 3.26 4.56 -2.35
CA PHE A 177 2.95 4.32 -0.95
C PHE A 177 2.34 2.94 -0.68
N THR A 178 1.40 2.55 -1.55
CA THR A 178 0.69 1.26 -1.51
C THR A 178 0.54 0.75 -2.93
N VAL A 179 0.14 -0.51 -3.09
CA VAL A 179 -0.17 -1.07 -4.41
C VAL A 179 -1.60 -1.57 -4.48
N CYS A 180 -2.12 -1.73 -5.69
CA CYS A 180 -3.45 -2.28 -5.93
C CYS A 180 -3.50 -3.05 -7.26
N PRO A 181 -4.45 -3.99 -7.41
CA PRO A 181 -4.75 -4.58 -8.71
C PRO A 181 -5.26 -3.55 -9.71
N ASP A 182 -4.85 -3.68 -10.98
CA ASP A 182 -5.49 -3.00 -12.10
C ASP A 182 -6.85 -3.63 -12.42
N THR A 183 -7.83 -3.45 -11.53
CA THR A 183 -9.17 -4.04 -11.64
C THR A 183 -9.89 -3.84 -12.99
N PRO A 184 -9.70 -2.74 -13.75
CA PRO A 184 -10.20 -2.63 -15.12
C PRO A 184 -9.78 -3.78 -16.04
N ASN A 185 -8.50 -4.17 -16.03
CA ASN A 185 -7.92 -5.12 -16.97
C ASN A 185 -7.59 -6.48 -16.34
N ASN A 186 -7.63 -6.60 -15.01
CA ASN A 186 -7.35 -7.83 -14.29
C ASN A 186 -8.46 -8.89 -14.48
N ARG A 187 -8.08 -10.17 -14.54
CA ARG A 187 -8.98 -11.33 -14.69
C ARG A 187 -8.92 -12.30 -13.52
N TYR A 188 -7.81 -12.36 -12.79
CA TYR A 188 -7.64 -13.27 -11.66
C TYR A 188 -6.92 -12.59 -10.50
N VAL A 189 -7.57 -12.54 -9.34
CA VAL A 189 -7.02 -11.96 -8.10
C VAL A 189 -6.97 -13.04 -7.02
N VAL A 190 -5.79 -13.27 -6.45
CA VAL A 190 -5.65 -14.02 -5.19
C VAL A 190 -5.60 -13.00 -4.04
N SER A 191 -6.58 -13.01 -3.16
CA SER A 191 -6.80 -11.95 -2.17
C SER A 191 -6.69 -12.52 -0.76
N PHE A 192 -5.68 -12.11 0.01
CA PHE A 192 -5.43 -12.58 1.37
C PHE A 192 -5.93 -11.58 2.39
N GLY A 193 -7.05 -11.87 3.06
CA GLY A 193 -7.64 -11.03 4.11
C GLY A 193 -8.01 -9.59 3.71
N ALA A 194 -7.96 -9.24 2.42
CA ALA A 194 -8.35 -7.91 1.95
C ALA A 194 -9.87 -7.82 1.89
N ASN A 195 -10.49 -7.06 2.80
CA ASN A 195 -11.94 -6.97 2.93
C ASN A 195 -12.52 -5.82 2.08
N THR A 196 -12.38 -5.91 0.76
CA THR A 196 -12.73 -4.85 -0.19
C THR A 196 -14.18 -4.40 -0.03
N GLU A 197 -15.13 -5.33 0.04
CA GLU A 197 -16.57 -5.06 0.08
C GLU A 197 -17.00 -4.30 1.34
N ALA A 198 -16.26 -4.43 2.43
CA ALA A 198 -16.54 -3.71 3.67
C ALA A 198 -15.75 -2.41 3.83
N ALA A 199 -14.52 -2.35 3.30
CA ALA A 199 -13.52 -1.36 3.71
C ALA A 199 -12.92 -0.51 2.58
N ALA A 200 -13.09 -0.86 1.30
CA ALA A 200 -12.40 -0.15 0.20
C ALA A 200 -13.05 1.18 -0.22
N GLY A 201 -14.10 1.63 0.48
CA GLY A 201 -14.91 2.77 0.07
C GLY A 201 -15.71 2.50 -1.21
N VAL A 202 -16.54 3.44 -1.63
CA VAL A 202 -17.49 3.21 -2.73
C VAL A 202 -16.76 2.94 -4.05
N CYS A 203 -15.71 3.70 -4.35
CA CYS A 203 -14.91 3.52 -5.57
C CYS A 203 -14.25 2.14 -5.64
N GLY A 204 -13.67 1.66 -4.53
CA GLY A 204 -13.06 0.34 -4.48
C GLY A 204 -14.10 -0.78 -4.67
N VAL A 205 -15.20 -0.72 -3.91
CA VAL A 205 -16.28 -1.72 -4.01
C VAL A 205 -16.87 -1.75 -5.43
N TYR A 206 -17.15 -0.58 -6.02
CA TYR A 206 -17.73 -0.48 -7.35
C TYR A 206 -16.79 -1.06 -8.43
N ARG A 207 -15.52 -0.67 -8.45
CA ARG A 207 -14.55 -1.17 -9.44
C ARG A 207 -14.34 -2.68 -9.36
N HIS A 208 -14.30 -3.25 -8.15
CA HIS A 208 -14.21 -4.69 -7.98
C HIS A 208 -15.50 -5.42 -8.35
N ALA A 209 -16.67 -4.82 -8.11
CA ALA A 209 -17.95 -5.36 -8.58
C ALA A 209 -18.01 -5.39 -10.13
N GLU A 210 -17.63 -4.29 -10.78
CA GLU A 210 -17.54 -4.19 -12.23
C GLU A 210 -16.55 -5.22 -12.82
N ALA A 211 -15.40 -5.42 -12.17
CA ALA A 211 -14.44 -6.45 -12.57
C ALA A 211 -15.06 -7.85 -12.55
N ARG A 212 -15.79 -8.20 -11.48
CA ARG A 212 -16.53 -9.47 -11.41
C ARG A 212 -17.64 -9.55 -12.46
N GLY A 213 -18.33 -8.44 -12.74
CA GLY A 213 -19.32 -8.35 -13.83
C GLY A 213 -18.73 -8.65 -15.20
N ARG A 214 -17.46 -8.31 -15.43
CA ARG A 214 -16.68 -8.70 -16.63
C ARG A 214 -16.13 -10.13 -16.59
N GLY A 215 -16.36 -10.88 -15.52
CA GLY A 215 -15.89 -12.26 -15.34
C GLY A 215 -14.54 -12.39 -14.62
N ALA A 216 -14.01 -11.33 -14.01
CA ALA A 216 -12.81 -11.46 -13.18
C ALA A 216 -13.07 -12.37 -11.97
N ALA A 217 -12.24 -13.38 -11.79
CA ALA A 217 -12.34 -14.31 -10.68
C ALA A 217 -11.46 -13.84 -9.52
N ARG A 218 -12.04 -13.79 -8.31
CA ARG A 218 -11.31 -13.55 -7.07
C ARG A 218 -11.32 -14.82 -6.22
N VAL A 219 -10.15 -15.26 -5.80
CA VAL A 219 -9.96 -16.29 -4.76
C VAL A 219 -9.67 -15.56 -3.45
N GLN A 220 -10.56 -15.66 -2.48
CA GLN A 220 -10.41 -15.02 -1.17
C GLN A 220 -9.85 -16.01 -0.17
N VAL A 221 -8.64 -15.77 0.31
CA VAL A 221 -7.97 -16.57 1.34
C VAL A 221 -8.08 -15.81 2.67
N GLU A 222 -8.85 -16.34 3.61
CA GLU A 222 -9.07 -15.70 4.91
C GLU A 222 -9.70 -16.66 5.93
N PRO A 223 -9.49 -16.48 7.25
CA PRO A 223 -9.93 -17.46 8.25
C PRO A 223 -11.46 -17.64 8.38
N HIS A 224 -12.25 -16.62 8.06
CA HIS A 224 -13.71 -16.68 8.12
C HIS A 224 -14.30 -16.14 6.81
N LEU A 225 -15.45 -16.65 6.38
CA LEU A 225 -16.14 -16.16 5.18
C LEU A 225 -16.67 -14.74 5.42
N SER A 226 -15.93 -13.72 4.98
CA SER A 226 -16.37 -12.33 5.04
C SER A 226 -17.38 -12.01 3.92
N VAL A 227 -17.93 -10.80 3.92
CA VAL A 227 -18.74 -10.29 2.79
C VAL A 227 -17.93 -10.23 1.48
N THR A 228 -16.62 -10.05 1.58
CA THR A 228 -15.71 -10.11 0.41
C THR A 228 -15.60 -11.55 -0.08
N GLY A 229 -15.39 -12.50 0.83
CA GLY A 229 -15.35 -13.93 0.52
C GLY A 229 -16.66 -14.42 -0.10
N ALA A 230 -17.80 -13.99 0.43
CA ALA A 230 -19.13 -14.32 -0.11
C ALA A 230 -19.37 -13.77 -1.52
N CYS A 231 -18.72 -12.66 -1.88
CA CYS A 231 -18.74 -12.09 -3.23
C CYS A 231 -17.66 -12.66 -4.16
N SER A 232 -16.80 -13.57 -3.68
CA SER A 232 -15.65 -14.11 -4.42
C SER A 232 -16.02 -15.38 -5.18
N ALA A 233 -15.23 -15.73 -6.20
CA ALA A 233 -15.43 -16.97 -6.96
C ALA A 233 -15.13 -18.21 -6.11
N GLU A 234 -14.20 -18.07 -5.16
CA GLU A 234 -13.85 -19.11 -4.20
C GLU A 234 -13.42 -18.46 -2.87
N TRP A 235 -13.81 -19.07 -1.75
CA TRP A 235 -13.27 -18.79 -0.43
C TRP A 235 -12.43 -19.98 0.04
N ILE A 236 -11.21 -19.70 0.50
CA ILE A 236 -10.28 -20.69 1.06
C ILE A 236 -10.05 -20.32 2.54
N PRO A 237 -10.55 -21.12 3.50
CA PRO A 237 -10.23 -20.93 4.90
C PRO A 237 -8.75 -21.20 5.14
N ILE A 238 -8.09 -20.31 5.87
CA ILE A 238 -6.67 -20.43 6.24
C ILE A 238 -6.51 -20.21 7.74
N LYS A 239 -5.53 -20.88 8.35
CA LYS A 239 -5.14 -20.59 9.74
C LYS A 239 -4.64 -19.14 9.85
N PRO A 240 -5.12 -18.33 10.82
CA PRO A 240 -4.71 -16.93 10.92
C PRO A 240 -3.18 -16.75 10.96
N GLN A 241 -2.67 -15.75 10.22
CA GLN A 241 -1.25 -15.38 10.17
C GLN A 241 -0.31 -16.46 9.61
N THR A 242 -0.83 -17.33 8.74
CA THR A 242 -0.03 -18.35 8.03
C THR A 242 -0.01 -18.14 6.51
N ASP A 243 -0.46 -16.95 6.07
CA ASP A 243 -0.55 -16.54 4.67
C ASP A 243 0.82 -16.60 3.96
N ALA A 244 1.91 -16.29 4.66
CA ALA A 244 3.27 -16.40 4.14
C ALA A 244 3.60 -17.83 3.69
N ALA A 245 3.19 -18.86 4.44
CA ALA A 245 3.44 -20.24 4.05
C ALA A 245 2.74 -20.60 2.73
N PHE A 246 1.49 -20.14 2.55
CA PHE A 246 0.77 -20.30 1.29
C PHE A 246 1.51 -19.60 0.15
N LEU A 247 1.88 -18.33 0.32
CA LEU A 247 2.53 -17.52 -0.72
C LEU A 247 3.90 -18.09 -1.11
N PHE A 248 4.71 -18.52 -0.15
CA PHE A 248 6.00 -19.17 -0.43
C PHE A 248 5.81 -20.52 -1.15
N ALA A 249 4.77 -21.27 -0.82
CA ALA A 249 4.43 -22.47 -1.59
C ALA A 249 3.95 -22.18 -3.01
N MET A 250 3.31 -21.04 -3.28
CA MET A 250 3.06 -20.60 -4.65
C MET A 250 4.38 -20.34 -5.39
N ILE A 251 5.34 -19.66 -4.76
CA ILE A 251 6.67 -19.40 -5.34
C ILE A 251 7.38 -20.73 -5.64
N HIS A 252 7.33 -21.68 -4.70
CA HIS A 252 7.87 -23.02 -4.90
C HIS A 252 7.26 -23.70 -6.13
N VAL A 253 5.93 -23.68 -6.28
CA VAL A 253 5.26 -24.30 -7.44
C VAL A 253 5.76 -23.66 -8.74
N LEU A 254 5.85 -22.33 -8.81
CA LEU A 254 6.33 -21.64 -10.00
C LEU A 254 7.80 -21.94 -10.33
N LEU A 255 8.67 -22.14 -9.33
CA LEU A 255 10.11 -22.33 -9.54
C LEU A 255 10.57 -23.81 -9.60
N HIS A 256 9.84 -24.74 -8.98
CA HIS A 256 10.24 -26.17 -8.91
C HIS A 256 9.29 -27.12 -9.62
N GLU A 257 8.02 -26.75 -9.80
CA GLU A 257 7.02 -27.62 -10.43
C GLU A 257 6.62 -27.16 -11.85
N ARG A 258 6.99 -25.94 -12.23
CA ARG A 258 6.80 -25.37 -13.57
C ARG A 258 8.13 -25.15 -14.26
N ARG A 259 8.11 -25.11 -15.58
CA ARG A 259 9.35 -24.90 -16.35
C ARG A 259 9.69 -23.41 -16.37
N LEU A 260 10.98 -23.10 -16.30
CA LEU A 260 11.47 -21.72 -16.31
C LEU A 260 11.11 -20.96 -17.61
N ASP A 261 10.86 -21.63 -18.74
CA ASP A 261 10.36 -21.00 -19.98
C ASP A 261 8.88 -20.57 -19.91
N GLU A 262 8.13 -21.05 -18.92
CA GLU A 262 6.75 -20.62 -18.66
C GLU A 262 6.69 -19.34 -17.82
N LEU A 263 7.80 -18.91 -17.23
CA LEU A 263 7.94 -17.66 -16.48
C LEU A 263 8.34 -16.50 -17.41
N ASP A 264 8.22 -15.25 -16.93
CA ASP A 264 8.59 -14.07 -17.71
C ASP A 264 10.11 -13.86 -17.70
N ARG A 265 10.84 -14.71 -18.45
CA ARG A 265 12.30 -14.64 -18.57
C ARG A 265 12.82 -13.26 -19.00
N PRO A 266 12.25 -12.58 -20.01
CA PRO A 266 12.68 -11.23 -20.37
C PRO A 266 12.56 -10.25 -19.20
N PHE A 267 11.50 -10.34 -18.40
CA PHE A 267 11.37 -9.52 -17.20
C PHE A 267 12.43 -9.87 -16.16
N LEU A 268 12.62 -11.15 -15.86
CA LEU A 268 13.62 -11.59 -14.87
C LEU A 268 15.04 -11.15 -15.25
N VAL A 269 15.40 -11.24 -16.53
CA VAL A 269 16.74 -10.86 -17.01
C VAL A 269 16.94 -9.35 -17.01
N ASN A 270 15.95 -8.56 -17.44
CA ASN A 270 16.14 -7.14 -17.73
C ASN A 270 15.61 -6.18 -16.65
N HIS A 271 14.79 -6.67 -15.72
CA HIS A 271 14.11 -5.84 -14.72
C HIS A 271 14.30 -6.32 -13.28
N THR A 272 15.20 -7.29 -13.05
CA THR A 272 15.50 -7.79 -11.70
C THR A 272 17.00 -8.08 -11.55
N SER A 273 17.43 -8.31 -10.31
CA SER A 273 18.79 -8.80 -9.99
C SER A 273 19.03 -10.26 -10.34
N SER A 274 18.06 -10.97 -10.91
CA SER A 274 18.14 -12.43 -11.12
C SER A 274 19.46 -12.91 -11.77
N PRO A 275 20.03 -12.21 -12.78
CA PRO A 275 21.30 -12.61 -13.40
C PRO A 275 22.57 -12.23 -12.61
N TYR A 276 22.46 -11.43 -11.55
CA TYR A 276 23.62 -10.88 -10.83
C TYR A 276 24.31 -12.02 -10.08
N LEU A 277 25.64 -12.05 -10.13
CA LEU A 277 26.43 -13.01 -9.39
C LEU A 277 26.55 -12.57 -7.93
N VAL A 278 26.30 -13.50 -7.01
CA VAL A 278 26.40 -13.29 -5.57
C VAL A 278 27.57 -14.12 -5.04
N GLY A 279 28.41 -13.48 -4.24
CA GLY A 279 29.61 -14.06 -3.64
C GLY A 279 29.36 -14.80 -2.33
N PRO A 280 30.41 -15.43 -1.77
CA PRO A 280 30.32 -16.20 -0.53
C PRO A 280 29.96 -15.36 0.70
N ASN A 281 30.19 -14.05 0.69
CA ASN A 281 29.81 -13.16 1.79
C ASN A 281 28.36 -12.65 1.65
N GLY A 282 27.63 -13.06 0.62
CA GLY A 282 26.22 -12.70 0.40
C GLY A 282 26.03 -11.38 -0.34
N PHE A 283 27.09 -10.75 -0.83
CA PHE A 283 27.03 -9.51 -1.61
C PHE A 283 27.17 -9.78 -3.11
N PHE A 284 26.78 -8.81 -3.94
CA PHE A 284 27.02 -8.93 -5.38
C PHE A 284 28.53 -8.94 -5.66
N LEU A 285 28.95 -9.88 -6.51
CA LEU A 285 30.28 -9.86 -7.11
C LEU A 285 30.35 -8.69 -8.09
N ARG A 286 31.39 -7.87 -7.97
CA ARG A 286 31.56 -6.61 -8.67
C ARG A 286 32.83 -6.59 -9.49
N ALA A 287 32.80 -5.89 -10.62
CA ALA A 287 33.96 -5.65 -11.46
C ALA A 287 34.99 -4.79 -10.72
N ALA A 288 36.29 -5.12 -10.82
CA ALA A 288 37.32 -4.44 -10.06
C ALA A 288 37.52 -2.96 -10.45
N ASP A 289 37.27 -2.64 -11.71
CA ASP A 289 37.48 -1.32 -12.31
C ASP A 289 36.30 -0.37 -12.09
N SER A 290 35.09 -0.85 -12.32
CA SER A 290 33.85 -0.06 -12.33
C SER A 290 33.02 -0.24 -11.06
N ARG A 291 33.33 -1.25 -10.24
CA ARG A 291 32.55 -1.67 -9.06
C ARG A 291 31.09 -2.03 -9.35
N LYS A 292 30.71 -2.17 -10.62
CA LYS A 292 29.36 -2.57 -11.01
C LYS A 292 29.13 -4.06 -10.76
N PRO A 293 27.91 -4.48 -10.41
CA PRO A 293 27.56 -5.90 -10.30
C PRO A 293 27.89 -6.65 -11.59
N LEU A 294 28.42 -7.86 -11.41
CA LEU A 294 28.76 -8.77 -12.49
C LEU A 294 27.60 -9.70 -12.81
N VAL A 295 27.46 -10.00 -14.09
CA VAL A 295 26.64 -11.08 -14.64
C VAL A 295 27.54 -11.99 -15.48
N TRP A 296 27.09 -13.20 -15.78
CA TRP A 296 27.79 -14.08 -16.73
C TRP A 296 27.24 -13.90 -18.14
N ASP A 297 28.06 -13.45 -19.09
CA ASP A 297 27.64 -13.30 -20.49
C ASP A 297 27.75 -14.63 -21.23
N LEU A 298 26.60 -15.18 -21.63
CA LEU A 298 26.50 -16.43 -22.39
C LEU A 298 27.12 -16.34 -23.79
N ASN A 299 27.18 -15.14 -24.38
CA ASN A 299 27.76 -14.96 -25.72
C ASN A 299 29.28 -15.09 -25.71
N GLN A 300 29.91 -14.55 -24.66
CA GLN A 300 31.37 -14.48 -24.55
C GLN A 300 31.95 -15.52 -23.60
N GLY A 301 31.12 -16.20 -22.80
CA GLY A 301 31.56 -17.19 -21.82
C GLY A 301 32.45 -16.60 -20.74
N LYS A 302 32.16 -15.37 -20.29
CA LYS A 302 32.97 -14.63 -19.31
C LYS A 302 32.11 -13.66 -18.49
N PRO A 303 32.59 -13.16 -17.32
CA PRO A 303 31.87 -12.14 -16.58
C PRO A 303 31.86 -10.80 -17.32
N ALA A 304 30.77 -10.05 -17.16
CA ALA A 304 30.61 -8.69 -17.65
C ALA A 304 29.86 -7.84 -16.62
N ALA A 305 30.05 -6.52 -16.62
CA ALA A 305 29.18 -5.63 -15.86
C ALA A 305 27.72 -5.77 -16.36
N PHE A 306 26.74 -5.67 -15.45
CA PHE A 306 25.33 -5.90 -15.76
C PHE A 306 24.76 -5.02 -16.88
N ASP A 307 25.35 -3.84 -17.12
CA ASP A 307 24.94 -2.88 -18.14
C ASP A 307 25.88 -2.83 -19.36
N ALA A 308 26.78 -3.81 -19.50
CA ALA A 308 27.65 -3.89 -20.65
C ALA A 308 26.85 -4.12 -21.95
N PRO A 309 27.13 -3.39 -23.04
CA PRO A 309 26.36 -3.48 -24.26
C PRO A 309 26.51 -4.85 -24.94
N GLY A 310 25.41 -5.41 -25.44
CA GLY A 310 25.41 -6.64 -26.26
C GLY A 310 25.60 -7.95 -25.49
N ILE A 311 25.55 -7.93 -24.16
CA ILE A 311 25.63 -9.13 -23.34
C ILE A 311 24.32 -9.94 -23.38
N THR A 312 24.41 -11.23 -23.12
CA THR A 312 23.26 -12.10 -22.85
C THR A 312 23.47 -12.75 -21.47
N PRO A 313 22.93 -12.13 -20.40
CA PRO A 313 23.15 -12.61 -19.05
C PRO A 313 22.58 -14.01 -18.82
N ALA A 314 23.35 -14.88 -18.18
CA ALA A 314 22.87 -16.15 -17.68
C ALA A 314 21.86 -15.92 -16.54
N LEU A 315 20.65 -16.47 -16.68
CA LEU A 315 19.65 -16.40 -15.62
C LEU A 315 19.97 -17.39 -14.49
N GLU A 316 20.49 -18.56 -14.83
CA GLU A 316 20.87 -19.61 -13.87
C GLU A 316 22.32 -20.03 -14.10
N GLY A 317 23.06 -20.18 -13.00
CA GLY A 317 24.35 -20.86 -13.01
C GLY A 317 25.23 -20.54 -11.81
N ARG A 318 26.39 -21.20 -11.80
CA ARG A 318 27.51 -20.96 -10.89
C ARG A 318 28.76 -20.80 -11.73
N PHE A 319 29.47 -19.71 -11.52
CA PHE A 319 30.57 -19.31 -12.39
C PHE A 319 31.75 -18.84 -11.56
N ARG A 320 32.96 -19.17 -12.00
CA ARG A 320 34.19 -18.69 -11.38
C ARG A 320 34.63 -17.40 -12.05
N VAL A 321 34.89 -16.38 -11.23
CA VAL A 321 35.23 -15.04 -11.68
C VAL A 321 36.29 -14.41 -10.76
N ALA A 322 37.09 -13.51 -11.30
CA ALA A 322 37.84 -12.56 -10.49
C ALA A 322 36.93 -11.36 -10.20
N ALA A 323 36.74 -11.00 -8.94
CA ALA A 323 35.74 -10.01 -8.54
C ALA A 323 36.06 -9.39 -7.18
N LEU A 324 35.31 -8.33 -6.87
CA LEU A 324 35.23 -7.73 -5.54
C LEU A 324 33.86 -8.03 -4.93
N GLU A 325 33.77 -8.11 -3.60
CA GLU A 325 32.53 -7.90 -2.87
C GLU A 325 32.62 -6.55 -2.15
N VAL A 326 31.51 -5.82 -2.11
CA VAL A 326 31.38 -4.57 -1.33
C VAL A 326 30.22 -4.76 -0.38
N GLY A 327 30.54 -4.78 0.92
CA GLY A 327 29.62 -5.04 2.01
C GLY A 327 29.03 -3.78 2.65
N ALA A 328 28.54 -3.95 3.88
CA ALA A 328 28.16 -2.82 4.72
C ALA A 328 29.40 -1.98 5.07
N ASP A 329 29.19 -0.69 5.34
CA ASP A 329 30.23 0.25 5.79
C ASP A 329 31.48 0.28 4.88
N ASP A 330 31.27 0.11 3.57
CA ASP A 330 32.31 0.04 2.54
C ASP A 330 33.37 -1.05 2.77
N GLU A 331 33.05 -2.14 3.48
CA GLU A 331 33.96 -3.29 3.61
C GLU A 331 34.17 -3.96 2.24
N VAL A 332 35.43 -4.20 1.88
CA VAL A 332 35.81 -4.73 0.55
C VAL A 332 36.56 -6.03 0.68
N TRP A 333 36.08 -7.07 0.00
CA TRP A 333 36.81 -8.32 -0.22
C TRP A 333 37.26 -8.43 -1.67
N THR A 334 38.52 -8.79 -1.87
CA THR A 334 39.08 -8.98 -3.22
C THR A 334 39.33 -10.45 -3.48
N HIS A 335 38.83 -10.96 -4.60
CA HIS A 335 38.93 -12.36 -4.99
C HIS A 335 39.69 -12.49 -6.32
N ALA A 336 40.83 -13.18 -6.28
CA ALA A 336 41.56 -13.55 -7.49
C ALA A 336 40.76 -14.56 -8.35
N GLU A 337 40.08 -15.50 -7.69
CA GLU A 337 39.09 -16.40 -8.28
C GLU A 337 38.08 -16.78 -7.18
N VAL A 338 36.78 -16.62 -7.45
CA VAL A 338 35.69 -17.02 -6.55
C VAL A 338 34.52 -17.58 -7.35
N GLU A 339 33.83 -18.58 -6.80
CA GLU A 339 32.56 -19.04 -7.37
C GLU A 339 31.43 -18.10 -6.92
N GLY A 340 30.72 -17.52 -7.89
CA GLY A 340 29.46 -16.81 -7.66
C GLY A 340 28.29 -17.57 -8.26
N ALA A 341 27.16 -17.55 -7.57
CA ALA A 341 25.89 -18.05 -8.11
C ALA A 341 25.04 -16.87 -8.61
N THR A 342 24.30 -17.05 -9.71
CA THR A 342 23.28 -16.07 -10.10
C THR A 342 22.23 -15.95 -8.99
N ALA A 343 21.74 -14.75 -8.70
CA ALA A 343 20.74 -14.52 -7.67
C ALA A 343 19.46 -15.36 -7.88
N HIS A 344 19.09 -15.67 -9.13
CA HIS A 344 18.00 -16.60 -9.44
C HIS A 344 18.27 -18.00 -8.92
N THR A 345 19.45 -18.57 -9.18
CA THR A 345 19.86 -19.88 -8.63
C THR A 345 19.74 -19.89 -7.11
N MET A 346 20.21 -18.83 -6.44
CA MET A 346 20.08 -18.71 -4.99
C MET A 346 18.62 -18.66 -4.55
N LEU A 347 17.76 -17.94 -5.26
CA LEU A 347 16.32 -17.90 -4.98
C LEU A 347 15.69 -19.30 -5.13
N VAL A 348 15.95 -20.00 -6.24
CA VAL A 348 15.43 -21.35 -6.51
C VAL A 348 15.86 -22.31 -5.40
N GLU A 349 17.13 -22.28 -4.99
CA GLU A 349 17.64 -23.08 -3.88
C GLU A 349 16.97 -22.70 -2.55
N HIS A 350 16.86 -21.40 -2.26
CA HIS A 350 16.25 -20.89 -1.04
C HIS A 350 14.79 -21.33 -0.89
N VAL A 351 14.02 -21.38 -1.99
CA VAL A 351 12.59 -21.69 -1.92
C VAL A 351 12.24 -23.18 -2.01
N ARG A 352 13.25 -24.03 -2.22
CA ARG A 352 13.09 -25.50 -2.29
C ARG A 352 12.34 -26.11 -1.09
N PRO A 353 12.57 -25.73 0.19
CA PRO A 353 11.89 -26.36 1.32
C PRO A 353 10.42 -25.95 1.46
N TYR A 354 9.96 -24.88 0.81
CA TYR A 354 8.61 -24.35 1.00
C TYR A 354 7.57 -25.01 0.09
N SER A 355 7.53 -26.34 0.03
CA SER A 355 6.59 -27.06 -0.84
C SER A 355 5.12 -26.84 -0.43
N PRO A 356 4.15 -27.10 -1.32
CA PRO A 356 2.74 -27.10 -0.94
C PRO A 356 2.40 -28.05 0.22
N ASP A 357 3.10 -29.18 0.36
CA ASP A 357 2.92 -30.11 1.48
C ASP A 357 3.44 -29.54 2.81
N TRP A 358 4.58 -28.84 2.77
CA TRP A 358 5.08 -28.08 3.91
C TRP A 358 4.09 -26.99 4.33
N ALA A 359 3.61 -26.20 3.38
CA ALA A 359 2.66 -25.13 3.67
C ALA A 359 1.34 -25.66 4.21
N ALA A 360 0.84 -26.79 3.69
CA ALA A 360 -0.40 -27.40 4.13
C ALA A 360 -0.38 -27.75 5.63
N ALA A 361 0.75 -28.23 6.15
CA ALA A 361 0.91 -28.53 7.57
C ALA A 361 0.93 -27.27 8.47
N ILE A 362 1.19 -26.10 7.90
CA ILE A 362 1.26 -24.83 8.63
C ILE A 362 -0.06 -24.08 8.57
N CYS A 363 -0.62 -23.94 7.37
CA CYS A 363 -1.75 -23.05 7.09
C CYS A 363 -3.11 -23.72 7.06
N ASP A 364 -3.15 -25.05 7.22
CA ASP A 364 -4.35 -25.90 7.17
C ASP A 364 -5.07 -25.88 5.80
N VAL A 365 -4.41 -25.41 4.74
CA VAL A 365 -4.92 -25.47 3.35
C VAL A 365 -4.31 -26.69 2.65
N PRO A 366 -5.11 -27.58 2.04
CA PRO A 366 -4.59 -28.75 1.33
C PRO A 366 -3.57 -28.37 0.24
N ALA A 367 -2.47 -29.11 0.15
CA ALA A 367 -1.40 -28.89 -0.82
C ALA A 367 -1.91 -28.79 -2.27
N ALA A 368 -2.86 -29.66 -2.64
CA ALA A 368 -3.50 -29.64 -3.96
C ALA A 368 -4.24 -28.33 -4.25
N LYS A 369 -4.81 -27.68 -3.22
CA LYS A 369 -5.49 -26.38 -3.36
C LYS A 369 -4.48 -25.26 -3.60
N ILE A 370 -3.39 -25.22 -2.83
CA ILE A 370 -2.31 -24.24 -3.01
C ILE A 370 -1.73 -24.35 -4.42
N ARG A 371 -1.41 -25.58 -4.85
CA ARG A 371 -0.89 -25.88 -6.19
C ARG A 371 -1.86 -25.46 -7.30
N LYS A 372 -3.17 -25.72 -7.13
CA LYS A 372 -4.20 -25.26 -8.08
C LYS A 372 -4.20 -23.73 -8.20
N VAL A 373 -4.15 -23.01 -7.08
CA VAL A 373 -4.15 -21.53 -7.07
C VAL A 373 -2.89 -20.98 -7.75
N ALA A 374 -1.71 -21.55 -7.45
CA ALA A 374 -0.44 -21.17 -8.06
C ALA A 374 -0.43 -21.40 -9.58
N ASN A 375 -0.86 -22.59 -10.02
CA ASN A 375 -0.94 -22.90 -11.45
C ASN A 375 -1.95 -22.01 -12.17
N THR A 376 -3.13 -21.78 -11.59
CA THR A 376 -4.13 -20.87 -12.18
C THR A 376 -3.58 -19.44 -12.27
N PHE A 377 -2.84 -18.96 -11.27
CA PHE A 377 -2.19 -17.66 -11.31
C PHE A 377 -1.19 -17.56 -12.47
N LEU A 378 -0.34 -18.57 -12.68
CA LEU A 378 0.60 -18.59 -13.80
C LEU A 378 -0.11 -18.69 -15.15
N ASP A 379 -1.06 -19.62 -15.29
CA ASP A 379 -1.76 -19.89 -16.55
C ASP A 379 -2.61 -18.68 -17.01
N GLN A 380 -3.13 -17.89 -16.06
CA GLN A 380 -3.87 -16.66 -16.35
C GLN A 380 -2.96 -15.43 -16.56
N ALA A 381 -1.65 -15.54 -16.34
CA ALA A 381 -0.75 -14.41 -16.42
C ALA A 381 -0.55 -13.88 -17.85
N CYS A 382 -0.93 -14.63 -18.89
CA CYS A 382 -0.83 -14.22 -20.29
C CYS A 382 0.59 -13.77 -20.70
N ILE A 383 1.63 -14.45 -20.20
CA ILE A 383 3.02 -14.17 -20.54
C ILE A 383 3.21 -14.24 -22.07
N GLY A 384 3.89 -13.23 -22.62
CA GLY A 384 4.04 -13.03 -24.07
C GLY A 384 2.94 -12.21 -24.74
N GLN A 385 1.80 -11.96 -24.08
CA GLN A 385 0.76 -11.06 -24.61
C GLN A 385 1.03 -9.60 -24.25
N THR A 386 0.47 -8.69 -25.04
CA THR A 386 0.59 -7.24 -24.90
C THR A 386 -0.76 -6.53 -25.03
N MET A 387 -0.82 -5.30 -24.55
CA MET A 387 -1.97 -4.40 -24.67
C MET A 387 -1.49 -2.99 -25.03
N ALA A 388 -2.25 -2.30 -25.88
CA ALA A 388 -2.03 -0.88 -26.14
C ALA A 388 -2.70 -0.03 -25.05
N VAL A 389 -1.92 0.81 -24.38
CA VAL A 389 -2.41 1.80 -23.41
C VAL A 389 -1.84 3.16 -23.80
N GLU A 390 -2.72 4.10 -24.12
CA GLU A 390 -2.33 5.48 -24.49
C GLU A 390 -1.24 5.54 -25.58
N GLY A 391 -1.33 4.67 -26.59
CA GLY A 391 -0.37 4.59 -27.70
C GLY A 391 0.93 3.85 -27.39
N ARG A 392 1.10 3.32 -26.18
CA ARG A 392 2.24 2.47 -25.80
C ARG A 392 1.84 1.00 -25.76
N VAL A 393 2.67 0.12 -26.32
CA VAL A 393 2.50 -1.34 -26.21
C VAL A 393 3.19 -1.81 -24.95
N LEU A 394 2.41 -2.34 -24.01
CA LEU A 394 2.91 -2.84 -22.72
C LEU A 394 2.62 -4.35 -22.60
N PRO A 395 3.41 -5.10 -21.82
CA PRO A 395 3.06 -6.45 -21.44
C PRO A 395 1.67 -6.48 -20.79
N PHE A 396 0.84 -7.48 -21.10
CA PHE A 396 -0.48 -7.64 -20.48
C PHE A 396 -0.42 -8.79 -19.49
N ARG A 397 -0.68 -8.52 -18.20
CA ARG A 397 -0.58 -9.52 -17.12
C ARG A 397 -1.81 -9.47 -16.22
N PRO A 398 -2.95 -10.08 -16.60
CA PRO A 398 -4.23 -9.90 -15.90
C PRO A 398 -4.35 -10.69 -14.59
N VAL A 399 -3.27 -10.77 -13.81
CA VAL A 399 -3.19 -11.49 -12.55
C VAL A 399 -2.61 -10.60 -11.46
N SER A 400 -3.14 -10.71 -10.25
CA SER A 400 -2.67 -9.91 -9.12
C SER A 400 -2.88 -10.63 -7.79
N ILE A 401 -2.16 -10.15 -6.77
CA ILE A 401 -2.29 -10.65 -5.41
C ILE A 401 -2.54 -9.46 -4.49
N SER A 402 -3.68 -9.48 -3.80
CA SER A 402 -4.08 -8.42 -2.86
C SER A 402 -3.85 -8.88 -1.43
N LEU A 403 -3.34 -7.99 -0.58
CA LEU A 403 -3.14 -8.26 0.85
C LEU A 403 -3.98 -7.28 1.67
N GLY A 404 -4.67 -7.82 2.67
CA GLY A 404 -5.43 -7.04 3.63
C GLY A 404 -4.56 -6.50 4.75
N LYS A 405 -5.12 -5.56 5.51
CA LYS A 405 -4.43 -4.94 6.65
C LYS A 405 -3.93 -5.95 7.68
N SER A 406 -4.70 -7.00 7.98
CA SER A 406 -4.28 -8.02 8.96
C SER A 406 -3.09 -8.83 8.49
N VAL A 407 -2.90 -8.97 7.17
CA VAL A 407 -1.77 -9.70 6.57
C VAL A 407 -0.54 -8.78 6.51
N ASN A 408 -0.70 -7.52 6.11
CA ASN A 408 0.43 -6.58 5.97
C ASN A 408 0.96 -6.03 7.30
N ASN A 409 0.18 -6.11 8.38
CA ASN A 409 0.56 -5.58 9.71
C ASN A 409 0.74 -6.69 10.76
N GLY A 410 0.46 -7.94 10.38
CA GLY A 410 0.60 -9.10 11.25
C GLY A 410 2.03 -9.64 11.27
N TRP A 411 2.22 -10.69 12.06
CA TRP A 411 3.42 -11.52 11.98
C TRP A 411 3.52 -12.13 10.58
N GLY A 412 4.70 -12.10 9.97
CA GLY A 412 4.90 -12.55 8.60
C GLY A 412 4.52 -11.52 7.52
N GLY A 413 4.16 -10.28 7.88
CA GLY A 413 3.70 -9.27 6.92
C GLY A 413 4.77 -8.83 5.92
N TYR A 414 6.04 -8.81 6.32
CA TYR A 414 7.17 -8.55 5.43
C TYR A 414 7.31 -9.66 4.39
N GLU A 415 7.28 -10.90 4.86
CA GLU A 415 7.37 -12.11 4.05
C GLU A 415 6.20 -12.20 3.07
N CYS A 416 4.99 -11.85 3.49
CA CYS A 416 3.82 -11.79 2.60
C CYS A 416 3.98 -10.73 1.50
N CYS A 417 4.42 -9.51 1.86
CA CYS A 417 4.61 -8.44 0.90
C CYS A 417 5.74 -8.76 -0.09
N TRP A 418 6.84 -9.33 0.40
CA TRP A 418 7.94 -9.81 -0.43
C TRP A 418 7.47 -10.91 -1.38
N ALA A 419 6.79 -11.94 -0.86
CA ALA A 419 6.34 -13.08 -1.67
C ALA A 419 5.33 -12.67 -2.74
N ARG A 420 4.37 -11.80 -2.40
CA ARG A 420 3.43 -11.19 -3.34
C ARG A 420 4.16 -10.47 -4.48
N THR A 421 5.16 -9.67 -4.11
CA THR A 421 5.92 -8.87 -5.09
C THR A 421 6.79 -9.77 -5.97
N LEU A 422 7.43 -10.79 -5.38
CA LEU A 422 8.21 -11.77 -6.13
C LEU A 422 7.32 -12.57 -7.09
N LEU A 423 6.15 -13.04 -6.68
CA LEU A 423 5.20 -13.73 -7.56
C LEU A 423 4.80 -12.86 -8.76
N ALA A 424 4.62 -11.56 -8.55
CA ALA A 424 4.39 -10.62 -9.64
C ALA A 424 5.63 -10.47 -10.54
N CYS A 425 6.86 -10.44 -9.99
CA CYS A 425 8.10 -10.44 -10.79
C CYS A 425 8.23 -11.71 -11.66
N LEU A 426 7.93 -12.90 -11.12
CA LEU A 426 8.04 -14.17 -11.85
C LEU A 426 7.16 -14.21 -13.11
N VAL A 427 6.08 -13.42 -13.13
CA VAL A 427 5.18 -13.29 -14.28
C VAL A 427 5.28 -11.94 -15.00
N GLY A 428 6.22 -11.07 -14.61
CA GLY A 428 6.37 -9.72 -15.18
C GLY A 428 5.16 -8.80 -14.96
N GLY A 429 4.42 -9.02 -13.87
CA GLY A 429 3.14 -8.38 -13.54
C GLY A 429 3.22 -7.07 -12.75
N LEU A 430 4.39 -6.42 -12.66
CA LEU A 430 4.55 -5.14 -11.99
C LEU A 430 4.38 -3.97 -12.97
N GLU A 431 3.60 -2.96 -12.59
CA GLU A 431 3.44 -1.71 -13.35
C GLU A 431 2.94 -1.91 -14.80
N VAL A 432 2.15 -2.96 -15.02
CA VAL A 432 1.60 -3.33 -16.34
C VAL A 432 0.07 -3.49 -16.31
N PRO A 433 -0.61 -3.31 -17.46
CA PRO A 433 -2.05 -3.51 -17.54
C PRO A 433 -2.49 -4.88 -17.04
N GLY A 434 -3.48 -4.87 -16.16
CA GLY A 434 -4.04 -6.05 -15.49
C GLY A 434 -3.24 -6.54 -14.28
N GLY A 435 -2.03 -6.04 -14.06
CA GLY A 435 -1.11 -6.50 -13.01
C GLY A 435 -1.27 -5.77 -11.67
N MET A 436 -0.18 -5.71 -10.92
CA MET A 436 -0.05 -4.93 -9.69
C MET A 436 0.49 -3.53 -9.99
N LEU A 437 -0.23 -2.50 -9.55
CA LEU A 437 0.11 -1.10 -9.78
C LEU A 437 0.39 -0.37 -8.46
N GLY A 438 1.38 0.52 -8.46
CA GLY A 438 1.59 1.51 -7.42
C GLY A 438 0.48 2.56 -7.41
N THR A 439 -0.11 2.78 -6.26
CA THR A 439 -1.13 3.82 -6.04
C THR A 439 -0.54 5.24 -6.18
N THR A 440 -1.39 6.20 -6.51
CA THR A 440 -0.99 7.61 -6.77
C THR A 440 -1.00 8.49 -5.51
N VAL A 441 -0.74 7.90 -4.34
CA VAL A 441 -0.67 8.66 -3.08
C VAL A 441 0.54 9.58 -3.13
N ARG A 442 0.31 10.88 -2.89
CA ARG A 442 1.28 11.96 -3.12
C ARG A 442 2.31 12.10 -1.99
N LEU A 443 3.19 11.11 -1.83
CA LEU A 443 4.29 11.18 -0.86
C LEU A 443 5.64 11.41 -1.52
N ASN A 444 5.84 10.89 -2.72
CA ASN A 444 7.05 11.11 -3.49
C ASN A 444 6.99 12.45 -4.23
N ARG A 445 8.14 13.14 -4.34
CA ARG A 445 8.28 14.37 -5.13
C ARG A 445 8.86 14.06 -6.51
N PRO A 446 8.30 14.61 -7.60
CA PRO A 446 7.20 15.59 -7.63
C PRO A 446 5.84 14.96 -7.30
N ALA A 447 5.01 15.70 -6.57
CA ALA A 447 3.73 15.21 -6.02
C ALA A 447 2.65 14.95 -7.10
N THR A 448 2.91 15.32 -8.35
CA THR A 448 1.98 15.20 -9.48
C THR A 448 2.10 13.86 -10.21
N ASN A 449 3.30 13.30 -10.29
CA ASN A 449 3.56 12.02 -10.93
C ASN A 449 4.70 11.30 -10.22
N ARG A 450 4.40 10.17 -9.58
CA ARG A 450 5.40 9.37 -8.87
C ARG A 450 6.50 8.86 -9.79
N LEU A 451 6.20 8.60 -11.06
CA LEU A 451 7.16 8.03 -12.01
C LEU A 451 8.29 9.02 -12.35
N ASP A 452 8.02 10.33 -12.29
CA ASP A 452 9.05 11.37 -12.54
C ASP A 452 10.14 11.39 -11.45
N SER A 453 9.89 10.72 -10.32
CA SER A 453 10.84 10.60 -9.23
C SER A 453 11.74 9.36 -9.32
N VAL A 454 11.51 8.51 -10.32
CA VAL A 454 12.31 7.31 -10.59
C VAL A 454 13.63 7.73 -11.24
N ARG A 455 14.74 7.25 -10.67
CA ARG A 455 16.09 7.45 -11.21
C ARG A 455 16.83 6.12 -11.15
N PRO A 456 17.69 5.80 -12.13
CA PRO A 456 18.56 4.64 -12.03
C PRO A 456 19.60 4.87 -10.92
N GLY A 457 19.80 3.86 -10.09
CA GLY A 457 20.90 3.74 -9.15
C GLY A 457 22.11 3.06 -9.79
N GLU A 458 23.21 2.99 -9.05
CA GLU A 458 24.50 2.48 -9.53
C GLU A 458 24.46 1.00 -9.93
N ASP A 459 23.60 0.23 -9.27
CA ASP A 459 23.40 -1.21 -9.51
C ASP A 459 22.28 -1.51 -10.50
N GLY A 460 21.74 -0.52 -11.21
CA GLY A 460 20.67 -0.71 -12.19
C GLY A 460 19.25 -0.81 -11.61
N PHE A 461 19.09 -0.72 -10.29
CA PHE A 461 17.79 -0.60 -9.62
C PHE A 461 17.34 0.85 -9.52
N MET A 462 16.13 1.08 -9.03
CA MET A 462 15.71 2.43 -8.66
C MET A 462 16.63 2.98 -7.56
N ALA A 463 17.05 4.23 -7.68
CA ALA A 463 17.82 4.92 -6.66
C ALA A 463 16.90 5.27 -5.47
N PHE A 464 17.32 4.88 -4.26
CA PHE A 464 16.60 5.19 -3.02
C PHE A 464 17.47 6.10 -2.14
N PRO A 465 16.98 7.29 -1.76
CA PRO A 465 17.67 8.14 -0.80
C PRO A 465 17.38 7.62 0.60
N TRP A 466 18.08 6.56 1.00
CA TRP A 466 18.05 6.12 2.38
C TRP A 466 18.63 7.23 3.26
N ASN A 467 18.05 7.42 4.46
CA ASN A 467 18.68 8.28 5.43
C ASN A 467 20.06 7.68 5.77
N GLU A 468 21.07 8.54 5.86
CA GLU A 468 22.37 8.14 6.39
C GLU A 468 22.14 7.51 7.78
N THR A 469 22.63 6.30 7.95
CA THR A 469 22.67 5.64 9.26
C THR A 469 23.99 6.05 9.89
N ASP A 470 23.95 7.11 10.70
CA ASP A 470 25.07 7.54 11.53
C ASP A 470 25.48 6.48 12.57
#